data_AF-A0A6V8KZK9-F1
#
_entry.id   AF-A0A6V8KZK9-F1
#
_cell.length_a   1.000
_cell.length_b   1.000
_cell.length_c   1.000
_cell.angle_alpha   90.00
_cell.angle_beta   90.00
_cell.angle_gamma   90.00
#
_symmetry.space_group_name_H-M   'P 1'
#
loop_
_entity.id
_entity.type
_entity.pdbx_description
1 polymer ?
#
loop_
_entity_poly.entity_id
_entity_poly.type
_entity_poly.pdbx_seq_one_letter_code
_entity_poly.pdbx_strand_id
1 'polypeptide(L)'
;MTTADRKRSMDELAAVIARDIPAGAFVNLGIGQPTKVADHLPADSGVVLHTENGMLNMGPKAEDDAVDPDLTNAGKVPVTELPGAAYFHHADSFAMMRGGHLDVCVLGHIRLPSTATSPTGTPVNPTTFLPSAAPWTSPSAPRTST
;
A
#
# COMPACT_ATOMS: atom_id res chain seq x y z
N MET A 1 -0.39 34.49 9.87
CA MET A 1 0.80 33.62 9.82
C MET A 1 0.45 32.42 8.98
N THR A 2 0.79 32.42 7.69
CA THR A 2 0.53 31.29 6.79
C THR A 2 1.59 30.23 7.05
N THR A 3 1.17 29.04 7.47
CA THR A 3 2.03 27.88 7.74
C THR A 3 2.80 27.55 6.46
N ALA A 4 4.04 28.03 6.39
CA ALA A 4 4.91 27.77 5.26
C ALA A 4 5.23 26.27 5.18
N ASP A 5 5.26 25.82 3.94
CA ASP A 5 5.53 24.49 3.41
C ASP A 5 6.80 23.83 4.01
N ARG A 6 6.68 23.22 5.20
CA ARG A 6 7.76 22.43 5.78
C ARG A 6 7.81 21.07 5.06
N LYS A 7 8.93 20.79 4.40
CA LYS A 7 9.21 19.46 3.84
C LYS A 7 9.20 18.43 4.97
N ARG A 8 8.25 17.49 4.91
CA ARG A 8 8.16 16.37 5.85
C ARG A 8 9.28 15.36 5.60
N SER A 9 9.77 14.73 6.66
CA SER A 9 10.59 13.52 6.53
C SER A 9 9.76 12.38 5.95
N MET A 10 10.42 11.33 5.43
CA MET A 10 9.70 10.15 4.93
C MET A 10 8.95 9.42 6.05
N ASP A 11 9.49 9.47 7.26
CA ASP A 11 8.85 8.88 8.44
C ASP A 11 7.61 9.68 8.88
N GLU A 12 7.72 11.01 8.91
CA GLU A 12 6.56 11.89 9.17
C GLU A 12 5.47 11.70 8.10
N LEU A 13 5.86 11.46 6.85
CA LEU A 13 4.91 11.19 5.76
C LEU A 13 4.22 9.84 5.95
N ALA A 14 4.97 8.78 6.30
CA ALA A 14 4.39 7.47 6.59
C ALA A 14 3.38 7.54 7.75
N ALA A 15 3.71 8.28 8.82
CA ALA A 15 2.81 8.52 9.94
C ALA A 15 1.53 9.30 9.55
N VAL A 16 1.62 10.21 8.58
CA VAL A 16 0.42 10.88 8.04
C VAL A 16 -0.45 9.89 7.29
N ILE A 17 0.13 9.10 6.39
CA ILE A 17 -0.60 8.13 5.58
C ILE A 17 -1.25 7.06 6.48
N ALA A 18 -0.54 6.58 7.50
CA ALA A 18 -1.08 5.59 8.44
C ALA A 18 -2.34 6.09 9.17
N ARG A 19 -2.42 7.39 9.50
CA ARG A 19 -3.61 7.99 10.13
C ARG A 19 -4.80 8.11 9.19
N ASP A 20 -4.57 8.15 7.88
CA ASP A 20 -5.63 8.24 6.87
C ASP A 20 -6.20 6.85 6.53
N ILE A 21 -5.58 5.76 6.98
CA ILE A 21 -6.06 4.39 6.75
C ILE A 21 -7.24 4.09 7.70
N PRO A 22 -8.40 3.68 7.18
CA PRO A 22 -9.54 3.29 8.02
C PRO A 22 -9.22 2.07 8.89
N ALA A 23 -9.75 2.05 10.11
CA ALA A 23 -9.69 0.86 10.96
C ALA A 23 -10.38 -0.33 10.26
N GLY A 24 -9.79 -1.52 10.38
CA GLY A 24 -10.30 -2.74 9.74
C GLY A 24 -10.03 -2.85 8.23
N ALA A 25 -9.32 -1.89 7.62
CA ALA A 25 -9.08 -1.88 6.18
C ALA A 25 -8.15 -3.01 5.73
N PHE A 26 -8.38 -3.51 4.52
CA PHE A 26 -7.48 -4.38 3.77
C PHE A 26 -6.52 -3.52 2.95
N VAL A 27 -5.23 -3.58 3.29
CA VAL A 27 -4.24 -2.64 2.79
C VAL A 27 -3.11 -3.35 2.08
N ASN A 28 -2.72 -2.85 0.91
CA ASN A 28 -1.49 -3.25 0.25
C ASN A 28 -0.48 -2.08 0.23
N LEU A 29 0.76 -2.38 0.63
CA LEU A 29 1.85 -1.41 0.67
C LEU A 29 2.91 -1.81 -0.36
N GLY A 30 3.16 -0.92 -1.31
CA GLY A 30 4.20 -1.11 -2.31
C GLY A 30 5.60 -1.16 -1.69
N ILE A 31 6.53 -1.86 -2.35
CA ILE A 31 7.91 -2.00 -1.90
C ILE A 31 8.58 -0.61 -1.76
N GLY A 32 9.43 -0.44 -0.73
CA GLY A 32 10.24 0.75 -0.52
C GLY A 32 9.69 1.66 0.57
N GLN A 33 9.48 2.95 0.28
CA GLN A 33 8.95 3.89 1.29
C GLN A 33 7.53 3.55 1.78
N PRO A 34 6.60 3.03 0.96
CA PRO A 34 5.25 2.73 1.44
C PRO A 34 5.21 1.66 2.54
N THR A 35 6.16 0.72 2.59
CA THR A 35 6.16 -0.31 3.64
C THR A 35 6.34 0.28 5.04
N LYS A 36 6.97 1.45 5.18
CA LYS A 36 7.10 2.16 6.47
C LYS A 36 5.76 2.55 7.07
N VAL A 37 4.70 2.64 6.27
CA VAL A 37 3.35 2.94 6.80
C VAL A 37 2.92 1.88 7.81
N ALA A 38 3.32 0.61 7.63
CA ALA A 38 3.01 -0.47 8.56
C ALA A 38 3.54 -0.19 9.98
N ASP A 39 4.72 0.41 10.10
CA ASP A 39 5.37 0.71 11.40
C ASP A 39 4.63 1.80 12.19
N HIS A 40 3.75 2.57 11.54
CA HIS A 40 2.98 3.66 12.13
C HIS A 40 1.49 3.32 12.34
N LEU A 41 1.06 2.10 12.01
CA LEU A 41 -0.32 1.65 12.25
C LEU A 41 -0.56 1.42 13.75
N PRO A 42 -1.68 1.88 14.32
CA PRO A 42 -2.08 1.53 15.68
C PRO A 42 -2.23 0.01 15.82
N ALA A 43 -1.76 -0.54 16.94
CA ALA A 43 -1.82 -1.99 17.21
C ALA A 43 -3.27 -2.53 17.26
N ASP A 44 -4.23 -1.68 17.61
CA ASP A 44 -5.67 -1.97 17.69
C ASP A 44 -6.45 -1.54 16.45
N SER A 45 -5.78 -1.11 15.38
CA SER A 45 -6.43 -0.62 14.15
C SER A 45 -7.22 -1.70 13.42
N GLY A 46 -6.93 -2.99 13.64
CA GLY A 46 -7.54 -4.10 12.91
C GLY A 46 -7.21 -4.13 11.42
N VAL A 47 -6.24 -3.32 10.96
CA VAL A 47 -5.80 -3.29 9.57
C VAL A 47 -5.18 -4.64 9.18
N VAL A 48 -5.62 -5.16 8.04
CA VAL A 48 -5.14 -6.43 7.48
C VAL A 48 -4.18 -6.13 6.33
N LEU A 49 -2.90 -6.45 6.52
CA LEU A 49 -1.89 -6.25 5.49
C LEU A 49 -1.89 -7.39 4.47
N HIS A 50 -2.05 -7.02 3.21
CA HIS A 50 -2.00 -7.89 2.03
C HIS A 50 -0.65 -7.77 1.32
N THR A 51 -0.04 -8.90 0.95
CA THR A 51 1.14 -8.94 0.09
C THR A 51 0.88 -9.77 -1.18
N GLU A 52 1.39 -9.26 -2.31
CA GLU A 52 1.07 -9.74 -3.67
C GLU A 52 1.54 -11.16 -3.98
N ASN A 53 2.47 -11.67 -3.18
CA ASN A 53 2.97 -13.04 -3.27
C ASN A 53 2.06 -14.07 -2.59
N GLY A 54 0.93 -13.65 -1.99
CA GLY A 54 -0.13 -14.58 -1.60
C GLY A 54 -0.35 -14.73 -0.10
N MET A 55 -0.37 -13.62 0.66
CA MET A 55 -0.65 -13.64 2.10
C MET A 55 -1.52 -12.45 2.53
N LEU A 56 -2.45 -12.73 3.45
CA LEU A 56 -3.21 -11.74 4.22
C LEU A 56 -2.84 -11.80 5.70
N ASN A 57 -3.00 -10.67 6.37
CA ASN A 57 -2.67 -10.47 7.79
C ASN A 57 -1.17 -10.70 8.07
N MET A 58 -0.34 -10.14 7.17
CA MET A 58 1.11 -10.11 7.32
C MET A 58 1.51 -9.32 8.57
N GLY A 59 2.39 -9.90 9.38
CA GLY A 59 2.97 -9.28 10.56
C GLY A 59 4.20 -8.43 10.26
N PRO A 60 4.90 -7.94 11.31
CA PRO A 60 6.14 -7.19 11.16
C PRO A 60 7.25 -8.05 10.54
N LYS A 61 8.34 -7.37 10.17
CA LYS A 61 9.60 -8.02 9.78
C LYS A 61 10.01 -9.07 10.82
N ALA A 62 10.39 -10.25 10.36
CA ALA A 62 10.93 -11.30 11.22
C ALA A 62 12.40 -11.00 11.56
N GLU A 63 12.78 -11.31 12.79
CA GLU A 63 14.14 -11.19 13.30
C GLU A 63 14.55 -12.51 13.97
N ASP A 64 15.86 -12.75 14.05
CA ASP A 64 16.47 -13.90 14.74
C ASP A 64 15.85 -15.26 14.38
N ASP A 65 15.23 -15.93 15.35
CA ASP A 65 14.66 -17.28 15.26
C ASP A 65 13.27 -17.32 14.60
N ALA A 66 12.62 -16.16 14.42
CA ALA A 66 11.35 -16.05 13.71
C ALA A 66 11.52 -16.01 12.18
N VAL A 67 12.77 -16.02 11.68
CA VAL A 67 13.04 -15.99 10.24
C VAL A 67 12.75 -17.35 9.61
N ASP A 68 11.70 -17.39 8.80
CA ASP A 68 11.38 -18.51 7.92
C ASP A 68 11.74 -18.15 6.45
N PRO A 69 12.59 -18.92 5.76
CA PRO A 69 12.99 -18.64 4.37
C PRO A 69 11.84 -18.70 3.36
N ASP A 70 10.76 -19.42 3.67
CA ASP A 70 9.58 -19.52 2.81
C ASP A 70 8.59 -18.36 3.04
N LEU A 71 8.71 -17.67 4.18
CA LEU A 71 7.82 -16.56 4.57
C LEU A 71 8.46 -15.20 4.34
N THR A 72 8.24 -14.67 3.14
CA THR A 72 8.72 -13.34 2.76
C THR A 72 7.58 -12.47 2.25
N ASN A 73 7.77 -11.15 2.30
CA ASN A 73 6.90 -10.22 1.58
C ASN A 73 7.33 -10.04 0.11
N ALA A 74 6.57 -9.25 -0.65
CA ALA A 74 6.89 -8.87 -2.02
C ALA A 74 8.33 -8.36 -2.23
N GLY A 75 8.90 -7.69 -1.23
CA GLY A 75 10.27 -7.16 -1.24
C GLY A 75 11.35 -8.18 -0.87
N LYS A 76 11.02 -9.47 -0.72
CA LYS A 76 11.93 -10.54 -0.28
C LYS A 76 12.49 -10.34 1.12
N VAL A 77 11.80 -9.57 1.94
CA VAL A 77 12.12 -9.40 3.36
C VAL A 77 11.37 -10.47 4.15
N PRO A 78 12.04 -11.22 5.05
CA PRO A 78 11.37 -12.14 5.96
C PRO A 78 10.35 -11.42 6.84
N VAL A 79 9.16 -11.98 6.94
CA VAL A 79 8.05 -11.42 7.73
C VAL A 79 7.45 -12.48 8.62
N THR A 80 6.68 -12.04 9.61
CA THR A 80 5.89 -12.91 10.46
C THR A 80 4.43 -12.95 10.00
N GLU A 81 3.65 -13.86 10.58
CA GLU A 81 2.21 -13.98 10.39
C GLU A 81 1.47 -13.59 11.66
N LEU A 82 0.34 -12.91 11.52
CA LEU A 82 -0.55 -12.60 12.65
C LEU A 82 -1.64 -13.69 12.76
N PRO A 83 -2.23 -13.89 13.96
CA PRO A 83 -3.34 -14.80 14.13
C PRO A 83 -4.46 -14.53 13.12
N GLY A 84 -4.91 -15.57 12.41
CA GLY A 84 -5.89 -15.44 11.33
C GLY A 84 -5.29 -15.08 9.97
N ALA A 85 -3.97 -15.14 9.81
CA ALA A 85 -3.33 -15.06 8.50
C ALA A 85 -3.83 -16.15 7.56
N ALA A 86 -3.90 -15.80 6.27
CA ALA A 86 -4.34 -16.69 5.21
C ALA A 86 -3.34 -16.66 4.05
N TYR A 87 -3.03 -17.84 3.54
CA TYR A 87 -2.17 -18.05 2.39
C TYR A 87 -3.01 -18.44 1.17
N PHE A 88 -2.62 -17.94 0.00
CA PHE A 88 -3.31 -18.21 -1.26
C PHE A 88 -2.35 -18.13 -2.43
N HIS A 89 -2.74 -18.70 -3.56
CA HIS A 89 -1.92 -18.66 -4.75
C HIS A 89 -1.81 -17.21 -5.26
N HIS A 90 -0.67 -16.81 -5.82
CA HIS A 90 -0.47 -15.45 -6.34
C HIS A 90 -1.54 -15.05 -7.38
N ALA A 91 -2.10 -16.01 -8.13
CA ALA A 91 -3.23 -15.75 -9.03
C ALA A 91 -4.47 -15.22 -8.28
N ASP A 92 -4.77 -15.77 -7.10
CA ASP A 92 -5.88 -15.32 -6.24
C ASP A 92 -5.55 -13.96 -5.62
N SER A 93 -4.28 -13.72 -5.27
CA SER A 93 -3.80 -12.40 -4.82
C SER A 93 -4.07 -11.32 -5.87
N PHE A 94 -3.71 -11.58 -7.13
CA PHE A 94 -3.99 -10.66 -8.23
C PHE A 94 -5.49 -10.56 -8.55
N ALA A 95 -6.28 -11.60 -8.31
CA ALA A 95 -7.74 -11.52 -8.42
C ALA A 95 -8.32 -10.59 -7.34
N MET A 96 -7.82 -10.66 -6.10
CA MET A 96 -8.19 -9.77 -5.00
C MET A 96 -7.89 -8.31 -5.34
N MET A 97 -6.67 -8.04 -5.81
CA MET A 97 -6.25 -6.70 -6.26
C MET A 97 -7.12 -6.17 -7.41
N ARG A 98 -7.26 -6.93 -8.50
CA ARG A 98 -8.01 -6.50 -9.70
C ARG A 98 -9.51 -6.41 -9.46
N GLY A 99 -10.04 -7.25 -8.58
CA GLY A 99 -11.44 -7.26 -8.19
C GLY A 99 -11.85 -6.08 -7.30
N GLY A 100 -10.89 -5.27 -6.85
CA GLY A 100 -11.17 -4.13 -5.95
C GLY A 100 -11.54 -4.58 -4.54
N HIS A 101 -10.95 -5.67 -4.07
CA HIS A 101 -11.17 -6.20 -2.72
C HIS A 101 -10.20 -5.64 -1.66
N LEU A 102 -9.32 -4.72 -2.06
CA LEU A 102 -8.45 -3.96 -1.17
C LEU A 102 -9.01 -2.56 -1.01
N ASP A 103 -9.08 -2.08 0.22
CA ASP A 103 -9.60 -0.75 0.54
C ASP A 103 -8.59 0.35 0.18
N VAL A 104 -7.31 0.09 0.49
CA VAL A 104 -6.22 1.06 0.31
C VAL A 104 -4.99 0.40 -0.31
N CYS A 105 -4.42 1.06 -1.31
CA CYS A 105 -3.13 0.70 -1.88
C CYS A 105 -2.19 1.92 -1.81
N VAL A 106 -1.06 1.79 -1.11
CA VAL A 106 -0.05 2.87 -1.01
C VAL A 106 1.13 2.54 -1.91
N LEU A 107 1.39 3.39 -2.90
CA LEU A 107 2.45 3.18 -3.89
C LEU A 107 3.43 4.36 -3.90
N GLY A 108 4.70 4.04 -4.15
CA GLY A 108 5.69 5.05 -4.48
C GLY A 108 5.48 5.60 -5.88
N HIS A 109 5.76 6.88 -6.09
CA HIS A 109 5.75 7.49 -7.41
C HIS A 109 6.99 8.36 -7.62
N ILE A 110 7.44 8.45 -8.87
CA ILE A 110 8.49 9.39 -9.25
C ILE A 110 7.82 10.74 -9.54
N ARG A 111 8.35 11.82 -8.96
CA ARG A 111 7.92 13.17 -9.33
C ARG A 111 8.59 13.55 -10.64
N LEU A 112 7.80 13.71 -11.69
CA LEU A 112 8.25 14.34 -12.92
C LEU A 112 8.22 15.86 -12.77
N PRO A 113 9.13 16.59 -13.44
CA PRO A 113 9.00 18.04 -13.55
C PRO A 113 7.68 18.40 -14.22
N SER A 114 7.09 19.54 -13.87
CA SER A 114 5.78 19.99 -14.40
C SER A 114 5.76 20.18 -15.92
N THR A 115 6.94 20.26 -16.54
CA THR A 115 7.14 20.41 -17.98
C THR A 115 7.37 19.08 -18.70
N ALA A 116 7.31 17.95 -18.00
CA ALA A 116 7.48 16.65 -18.64
C ALA A 116 6.32 16.36 -19.60
N THR A 117 6.67 15.80 -20.75
CA THR A 117 5.71 15.41 -21.80
C THR A 117 5.81 13.89 -21.97
N SER A 118 4.66 13.23 -22.08
CA SER A 118 4.59 11.82 -22.46
C SER A 118 5.35 11.57 -23.78
N PRO A 119 5.86 10.35 -24.05
CA PRO A 119 6.40 9.97 -25.36
C PRO A 119 5.42 10.22 -26.53
N THR A 120 4.12 10.39 -26.25
CA THR A 120 3.08 10.75 -27.23
C THR A 120 2.85 12.27 -27.38
N GLY A 121 3.66 13.12 -26.75
CA GLY A 121 3.54 14.59 -26.87
C GLY A 121 2.48 15.23 -25.96
N THR A 122 1.82 14.47 -25.10
CA THR A 122 0.82 14.99 -24.14
C THR A 122 1.49 15.51 -22.86
N PRO A 123 1.18 16.74 -22.40
CA PRO A 123 1.67 17.25 -21.11
C PRO A 123 1.24 16.34 -19.96
N VAL A 124 2.17 15.97 -19.08
CA VAL A 124 1.80 15.20 -17.88
C VAL A 124 1.19 16.18 -16.86
N ASN A 125 -0.03 15.92 -16.39
CA ASN A 125 -0.64 16.74 -15.36
C ASN A 125 0.04 16.45 -14.01
N PRO A 126 0.75 17.41 -13.37
CA PRO A 126 1.48 17.17 -12.13
C PRO A 126 0.59 17.09 -10.87
N THR A 127 -0.74 17.22 -10.99
CA THR A 127 -1.63 17.55 -9.86
C THR A 127 -2.35 16.36 -9.20
N THR A 128 -2.23 15.12 -9.67
CA THR A 128 -3.22 14.07 -9.28
C THR A 128 -2.93 13.26 -8.01
N PHE A 129 -1.85 13.48 -7.26
CA PHE A 129 -1.67 12.71 -6.01
C PHE A 129 -1.41 13.62 -4.81
N LEU A 130 -2.47 13.85 -4.03
CA LEU A 130 -2.35 14.25 -2.64
C LEU A 130 -1.69 13.09 -1.86
N PRO A 131 -0.89 13.37 -0.82
CA PRO A 131 -0.28 12.37 0.04
C PRO A 131 -1.31 11.79 1.01
N SER A 132 -2.43 11.29 0.49
CA SER A 132 -3.50 10.64 1.25
C SER A 132 -3.65 9.21 0.75
N ALA A 133 -3.97 8.28 1.65
CA ALA A 133 -4.53 6.99 1.28
C ALA A 133 -5.78 7.23 0.42
N ALA A 134 -5.67 7.05 -0.89
CA ALA A 134 -6.82 7.18 -1.78
C ALA A 134 -7.51 5.81 -1.88
N PRO A 135 -8.85 5.75 -1.73
CA PRO A 135 -9.57 4.51 -1.95
C PRO A 135 -9.32 4.01 -3.37
N TRP A 136 -9.00 2.71 -3.50
CA TRP A 136 -8.84 2.10 -4.82
C TRP A 136 -10.20 2.04 -5.51
N THR A 137 -10.43 2.93 -6.47
CA THR A 137 -11.60 2.87 -7.34
C THR A 137 -11.18 2.18 -8.64
N SER A 138 -11.51 0.89 -8.78
CA SER A 138 -11.42 0.24 -10.08
C SER A 138 -12.24 1.05 -11.09
N PRO A 139 -11.78 1.28 -12.32
CA PRO A 139 -12.64 1.78 -13.38
C PRO A 139 -13.76 0.77 -13.55
N SER A 140 -14.96 1.14 -13.12
CA SER A 140 -16.13 0.27 -13.13
C SER A 140 -16.39 -0.21 -14.55
N ALA A 141 -16.09 -1.48 -14.82
CA ALA A 141 -16.76 -2.20 -15.89
C ALA A 141 -18.26 -2.22 -15.53
N PRO A 142 -19.18 -1.95 -16.47
CA PRO A 142 -20.60 -1.92 -16.18
C PRO A 142 -21.03 -3.27 -15.60
N ARG A 143 -21.62 -3.25 -14.39
CA ARG A 143 -22.32 -4.41 -13.84
C ARG A 143 -23.48 -4.73 -14.78
N THR A 144 -23.33 -5.73 -15.64
CA THR A 144 -24.47 -6.37 -16.26
C THR A 144 -25.13 -7.25 -15.22
N SER A 145 -26.32 -6.83 -14.77
CA SER A 145 -27.23 -7.68 -14.02
C SER A 145 -27.71 -8.83 -14.91
N THR A 146 -27.50 -10.06 -14.46
CA THR A 146 -28.30 -11.24 -14.81
C THR A 146 -28.57 -12.01 -13.54
#